data_AF-A0AAU5ZUQ2-F1
#
_entry.id   AF-A0AAU5ZUQ2-F1
#
_cell.length_a   1.000
_cell.length_b   1.000
_cell.length_c   1.000
_cell.angle_alpha   90.00
_cell.angle_beta   90.00
_cell.angle_gamma   90.00
#
_symmetry.space_group_name_H-M   'P 1'
#
loop_
_entity.id
_entity.type
_entity.pdbx_description
1 polymer ?
#
loop_
_entity_poly.entity_id
_entity_poly.type
_entity_poly.pdbx_seq_one_letter_code
_entity_poly.pdbx_strand_id
1 'polypeptide(L)'
;MALAEVLNGYPDRRAWHMAAATLVPDEAIASALEETAGRARRRGGYRVVAAALERAAELSPEGKQRAPRLLDAIELAMNAGEPLWVEKLAGVVSATDDEAMLMSAKLWTDWALAATTRQKAALYHLLPLAEDVVQDAPVTALTAVGHAAFVVYSTGDDICRRQMIDLLARLPLDAGRDFDQVWTRASSGPFGARESVLEPLRKSLADPDRHVYQLTILGGAAWVLDGHRHPAPRHRHGAPAGRHDRPFQRHAGAGTGRGPVRGRRVRSGVGLGRGRPADRR
;
A
#
# COMPACT_ATOMS: atom_id res chain seq x y z
N MET A 1 -9.93 28.94 -24.76
CA MET A 1 -8.73 29.06 -25.63
C MET A 1 -7.99 30.39 -25.45
N ALA A 2 -8.65 31.54 -25.32
CA ALA A 2 -7.99 32.85 -25.17
C ALA A 2 -6.94 32.97 -24.03
N LEU A 3 -7.12 32.31 -22.87
CA LEU A 3 -6.15 32.35 -21.77
C LEU A 3 -4.88 31.52 -22.04
N ALA A 4 -4.98 30.47 -22.86
CA ALA A 4 -3.85 29.59 -23.18
C ALA A 4 -2.85 30.26 -24.14
N GLU A 5 -3.32 31.11 -25.05
CA GLU A 5 -2.49 31.87 -25.99
C GLU A 5 -1.67 32.97 -25.28
N VAL A 6 -2.22 33.57 -24.23
CA VAL A 6 -1.55 34.60 -23.41
C VAL A 6 -0.39 34.02 -22.58
N LEU A 7 -0.35 32.70 -22.36
CA LEU A 7 0.64 32.01 -21.52
C LEU A 7 1.81 31.39 -22.30
N ASN A 8 2.13 31.89 -23.50
CA ASN A 8 3.26 31.37 -24.29
C ASN A 8 4.62 31.36 -23.54
N GLY A 9 4.81 32.23 -22.55
CA GLY A 9 6.00 32.22 -21.66
C GLY A 9 5.95 31.22 -20.50
N TYR A 10 4.83 30.51 -20.30
CA TYR A 10 4.59 29.58 -19.19
C TYR A 10 4.01 28.25 -19.71
N PRO A 11 4.84 27.40 -20.36
CA PRO A 11 4.38 26.20 -21.04
C PRO A 11 3.60 25.24 -20.12
N ASP A 12 4.02 25.11 -18.85
CA ASP A 12 3.32 24.31 -17.84
C ASP A 12 1.89 24.79 -17.61
N ARG A 13 1.70 26.11 -17.39
CA ARG A 13 0.35 26.67 -17.17
C ARG A 13 -0.50 26.56 -18.42
N ARG A 14 0.09 26.82 -19.59
CA ARG A 14 -0.61 26.68 -20.88
C ARG A 14 -1.14 25.26 -21.07
N ALA A 15 -0.32 24.23 -20.83
CA ALA A 15 -0.74 22.82 -20.92
C ALA A 15 -1.92 22.53 -19.99
N TRP A 16 -1.86 22.97 -18.73
CA TRP A 16 -2.97 22.81 -17.77
C TRP A 16 -4.24 23.54 -18.18
N HIS A 17 -4.15 24.76 -18.71
CA HIS A 17 -5.32 25.49 -19.19
C HIS A 17 -5.94 24.87 -20.45
N MET A 18 -5.13 24.34 -21.36
CA MET A 18 -5.63 23.59 -22.52
C MET A 18 -6.33 22.31 -22.05
N ALA A 19 -5.69 21.54 -21.16
CA ALA A 19 -6.25 20.33 -20.58
C ALA A 19 -7.58 20.57 -19.85
N ALA A 20 -7.71 21.68 -19.13
CA ALA A 20 -8.95 22.05 -18.44
C ALA A 20 -10.08 22.47 -19.41
N ALA A 21 -9.74 22.97 -20.60
CA ALA A 21 -10.70 23.38 -21.63
C ALA A 21 -11.10 22.23 -22.58
N THR A 22 -10.39 21.11 -22.54
CA THR A 22 -10.60 19.97 -23.44
C THR A 22 -11.42 18.88 -22.76
N LEU A 23 -12.52 18.50 -23.40
CA LEU A 23 -13.47 17.47 -22.93
C LEU A 23 -13.38 16.15 -23.71
N VAL A 24 -12.62 16.14 -24.81
CA VAL A 24 -12.44 14.98 -25.70
C VAL A 24 -10.97 14.58 -25.73
N PRO A 25 -10.63 13.32 -26.07
CA PRO A 25 -9.24 12.91 -26.18
C PRO A 25 -8.44 13.78 -27.18
N ASP A 26 -7.24 14.19 -26.77
CA ASP A 26 -6.29 15.00 -27.54
C ASP A 26 -4.86 14.64 -27.13
N GLU A 27 -4.18 13.89 -27.99
CA GLU A 27 -2.82 13.39 -27.74
C GLU A 27 -1.77 14.52 -27.65
N ALA A 28 -1.98 15.64 -28.34
CA ALA A 28 -1.05 16.77 -28.28
C ALA A 28 -1.10 17.43 -26.90
N ILE A 29 -2.30 17.54 -26.31
CA ILE A 29 -2.46 18.06 -24.95
C ILE A 29 -1.94 17.04 -23.91
N ALA A 30 -2.18 15.74 -24.13
CA ALA A 30 -1.63 14.68 -23.27
C ALA A 30 -0.10 14.72 -23.22
N SER A 31 0.56 14.83 -24.38
CA SER A 31 2.01 14.94 -24.47
C SER A 31 2.55 16.23 -23.80
N ALA A 32 1.87 17.37 -23.96
CA ALA A 32 2.26 18.62 -23.30
C ALA A 32 2.17 18.53 -21.75
N LEU A 33 1.20 17.77 -21.22
CA LEU A 33 1.10 17.48 -19.79
C LEU A 33 2.20 16.52 -19.32
N GLU A 34 2.56 15.53 -20.13
CA GLU A 34 3.65 14.60 -19.85
C GLU A 34 5.01 15.33 -19.77
N GLU A 35 5.27 16.28 -20.68
CA GLU A 35 6.44 17.15 -20.57
C GLU A 35 6.41 18.01 -19.30
N THR A 36 5.23 18.52 -18.92
CA THR A 36 5.03 19.27 -17.68
C THR A 36 5.36 18.40 -16.46
N ALA A 37 4.95 17.13 -16.49
CA ALA A 37 5.28 16.13 -15.49
C ALA A 37 6.81 15.91 -15.41
N GLY A 38 7.49 15.76 -16.55
CA GLY A 38 8.95 15.67 -16.61
C GLY A 38 9.67 16.88 -16.00
N ARG A 39 9.15 18.09 -16.24
CA ARG A 39 9.67 19.34 -15.64
C ARG A 39 9.38 19.45 -14.14
N ALA A 40 8.27 18.90 -13.66
CA ALA A 40 7.92 18.88 -12.24
C ALA A 40 8.68 17.79 -11.45
N ARG A 41 9.01 16.65 -12.09
CA ARG A 41 9.79 15.56 -11.48
C ARG A 41 11.17 16.03 -11.05
N ARG A 42 11.83 16.89 -11.85
CA ARG A 42 13.12 17.52 -11.51
C ARG A 42 13.06 18.43 -10.28
N ARG A 43 11.86 18.90 -9.90
CA ARG A 43 11.62 19.77 -8.74
C ARG A 43 11.09 19.00 -7.52
N GLY A 44 10.97 17.67 -7.60
CA GLY A 44 10.54 16.81 -6.48
C GLY A 44 9.03 16.81 -6.18
N GLY A 45 8.19 17.34 -7.08
CA GLY A 45 6.75 17.47 -6.84
C GLY A 45 5.94 16.23 -7.21
N TYR A 46 6.10 15.09 -6.52
CA TYR A 46 5.47 13.81 -6.94
C TYR A 46 3.96 13.87 -7.13
N ARG A 47 3.23 14.50 -6.20
CA ARG A 47 1.78 14.70 -6.30
C ARG A 47 1.39 15.51 -7.55
N VAL A 48 2.21 16.49 -7.94
CA VAL A 48 1.99 17.32 -9.14
C VAL A 48 2.28 16.53 -10.41
N VAL A 49 3.34 15.71 -10.41
CA VAL A 49 3.71 14.84 -11.53
C VAL A 49 2.62 13.77 -11.74
N ALA A 50 2.16 13.11 -10.68
CA ALA A 50 1.08 12.13 -10.74
C ALA A 50 -0.21 12.74 -11.31
N ALA A 51 -0.59 13.94 -10.87
CA ALA A 51 -1.77 14.63 -11.39
C ALA A 51 -1.64 14.96 -12.89
N ALA A 52 -0.45 15.40 -13.33
CA ALA A 52 -0.20 15.69 -14.74
C ALA A 52 -0.31 14.42 -15.61
N LEU A 53 0.24 13.30 -15.14
CA LEU A 53 0.21 12.02 -15.85
C LEU A 53 -1.19 11.38 -15.85
N GLU A 54 -1.94 11.46 -14.75
CA GLU A 54 -3.35 11.05 -14.71
C GLU A 54 -4.17 11.85 -15.74
N ARG A 55 -4.01 13.18 -15.75
CA ARG A 55 -4.72 14.01 -16.71
C ARG A 55 -4.27 13.76 -18.15
N ALA A 56 -2.99 13.48 -18.38
CA ALA A 56 -2.49 13.08 -19.69
C ALA A 56 -3.13 11.77 -20.15
N ALA A 57 -3.26 10.79 -19.27
CA ALA A 57 -3.94 9.53 -19.56
C ALA A 57 -5.44 9.72 -19.86
N GLU A 58 -6.14 10.60 -19.15
CA GLU A 58 -7.55 10.93 -19.44
C GLU A 58 -7.76 11.55 -20.82
N LEU A 59 -6.80 12.35 -21.29
CA LEU A 59 -6.82 12.98 -22.61
C LEU A 59 -6.18 12.12 -23.70
N SER A 60 -5.66 10.94 -23.36
CA SER A 60 -5.11 10.01 -24.34
C SER A 60 -6.23 9.28 -25.07
N PRO A 61 -6.19 9.16 -26.41
CA PRO A 61 -7.06 8.26 -27.13
C PRO A 61 -6.94 6.81 -26.60
N GLU A 62 -8.01 6.02 -26.72
CA GLU A 62 -7.96 4.60 -26.35
C GLU A 62 -6.86 3.87 -27.14
N GLY A 63 -5.98 3.16 -26.43
CA GLY A 63 -4.84 2.47 -27.02
C GLY A 63 -3.57 2.52 -26.17
N LYS A 64 -2.42 2.28 -26.82
CA LYS A 64 -1.13 1.93 -26.20
C LYS A 64 -0.55 2.94 -25.21
N GLN A 65 -0.91 4.22 -25.24
CA GLN A 65 -0.27 5.27 -24.43
C GLN A 65 -0.99 5.56 -23.11
N ARG A 66 -2.28 5.22 -22.98
CA ARG A 66 -3.06 5.52 -21.79
C ARG A 66 -2.60 4.72 -20.56
N ALA A 67 -2.42 3.41 -20.72
CA ALA A 67 -2.02 2.53 -19.63
C ALA A 67 -0.58 2.80 -19.12
N PRO A 68 0.44 3.03 -19.98
CA PRO A 68 1.76 3.47 -19.52
C PRO A 68 1.72 4.76 -18.70
N ARG A 69 1.01 5.79 -19.18
CA ARG A 69 0.87 7.06 -18.43
C ARG A 69 0.21 6.87 -17.07
N LEU A 70 -0.75 5.96 -16.96
CA LEU A 70 -1.36 5.59 -15.67
C LEU A 70 -0.41 4.83 -14.76
N LEU A 71 0.38 3.90 -15.28
CA LEU A 71 1.40 3.18 -14.49
C LEU A 71 2.47 4.13 -13.94
N ASP A 72 2.91 5.10 -14.75
CA ASP A 72 3.80 6.15 -14.27
C ASP A 72 3.10 7.02 -13.21
N ALA A 73 1.85 7.43 -13.44
CA ALA A 73 1.07 8.18 -12.44
C ALA A 73 0.94 7.43 -11.11
N ILE A 74 0.75 6.10 -11.16
CA ILE A 74 0.70 5.22 -9.98
C ILE A 74 2.02 5.24 -9.21
N GLU A 75 3.16 5.08 -9.88
CA GLU A 75 4.47 5.13 -9.22
C GLU A 75 4.65 6.48 -8.49
N LEU A 76 4.25 7.58 -9.13
CA LEU A 76 4.37 8.91 -8.53
C LEU A 76 3.36 9.16 -7.40
N ALA A 77 2.15 8.61 -7.48
CA ALA A 77 1.17 8.66 -6.39
C ALA A 77 1.65 7.85 -5.17
N MET A 78 2.30 6.70 -5.40
CA MET A 78 2.98 5.92 -4.37
C MET A 78 4.08 6.75 -3.69
N ASN A 79 4.94 7.38 -4.48
CA ASN A 79 6.01 8.26 -3.96
C ASN A 79 5.47 9.49 -3.21
N ALA A 80 4.24 9.92 -3.51
CA ALA A 80 3.54 10.99 -2.81
C ALA A 80 2.87 10.51 -1.51
N GLY A 81 2.84 9.19 -1.24
CA GLY A 81 2.17 8.62 -0.06
C GLY A 81 0.65 8.61 -0.17
N GLU A 82 0.10 8.47 -1.39
CA GLU A 82 -1.33 8.57 -1.68
C GLU A 82 -1.91 7.18 -2.07
N PRO A 83 -2.04 6.23 -1.14
CA PRO A 83 -2.41 4.85 -1.46
C PRO A 83 -3.83 4.69 -2.01
N LEU A 84 -4.77 5.53 -1.58
CA LEU A 84 -6.12 5.53 -2.16
C LEU A 84 -6.11 5.99 -3.64
N TRP A 85 -5.18 6.86 -4.00
CA TRP A 85 -5.00 7.29 -5.38
C TRP A 85 -4.36 6.20 -6.23
N VAL A 86 -3.37 5.48 -5.68
CA VAL A 86 -2.79 4.28 -6.30
C VAL A 86 -3.85 3.22 -6.59
N GLU A 87 -4.70 2.90 -5.60
CA GLU A 87 -5.80 1.93 -5.76
C GLU A 87 -6.76 2.36 -6.89
N LYS A 88 -7.18 3.63 -6.88
CA LYS A 88 -8.05 4.20 -7.93
C LYS A 88 -7.42 4.01 -9.33
N LEU A 89 -6.18 4.43 -9.50
CA LEU A 89 -5.52 4.41 -10.82
C LEU A 89 -5.24 2.98 -11.29
N ALA A 90 -4.83 2.08 -10.39
CA ALA A 90 -4.62 0.67 -10.72
C ALA A 90 -5.91 0.01 -11.22
N GLY A 91 -7.07 0.34 -10.62
CA GLY A 91 -8.38 -0.11 -11.10
C GLY A 91 -8.72 0.38 -12.51
N VAL A 92 -8.23 1.56 -12.92
CA VAL A 92 -8.41 2.04 -14.30
C VAL A 92 -7.51 1.28 -15.28
N VAL A 93 -6.28 0.95 -14.90
CA VAL A 93 -5.36 0.16 -15.74
C VAL A 93 -5.89 -1.26 -15.96
N SER A 94 -6.66 -1.82 -15.02
CA SER A 94 -7.26 -3.16 -15.14
C SER A 94 -8.22 -3.35 -16.34
N ALA A 95 -8.56 -2.28 -17.06
CA ALA A 95 -9.36 -2.34 -18.29
C ALA A 95 -8.51 -2.51 -19.58
N THR A 96 -7.19 -2.67 -19.46
CA THR A 96 -6.29 -2.92 -20.62
C THR A 96 -6.24 -4.40 -21.01
N ASP A 97 -5.99 -4.68 -22.30
CA ASP A 97 -5.79 -6.04 -22.81
C ASP A 97 -4.32 -6.51 -22.71
N ASP A 98 -3.41 -5.68 -22.18
CA ASP A 98 -1.99 -6.00 -22.01
C ASP A 98 -1.73 -6.73 -20.68
N GLU A 99 -1.41 -8.03 -20.76
CA GLU A 99 -1.15 -8.91 -19.61
C GLU A 99 -0.05 -8.38 -18.67
N ALA A 100 1.01 -7.77 -19.20
CA ALA A 100 2.11 -7.25 -18.39
C ALA A 100 1.68 -6.00 -17.59
N MET A 101 0.85 -5.16 -18.20
CA MET A 101 0.27 -3.99 -17.53
C MET A 101 -0.78 -4.39 -16.50
N LEU A 102 -1.58 -5.43 -16.77
CA LEU A 102 -2.51 -6.02 -15.80
C LEU A 102 -1.78 -6.56 -14.57
N MET A 103 -0.68 -7.28 -14.77
CA MET A 103 0.16 -7.77 -13.68
C MET A 103 0.73 -6.61 -12.85
N SER A 104 1.22 -5.56 -13.52
CA SER A 104 1.74 -4.36 -12.85
C SER A 104 0.65 -3.64 -12.04
N ALA A 105 -0.55 -3.47 -12.60
CA ALA A 105 -1.68 -2.87 -11.90
C ALA A 105 -2.08 -3.67 -10.65
N LYS A 106 -2.08 -5.01 -10.74
CA LYS A 106 -2.37 -5.87 -9.59
C LYS A 106 -1.36 -5.67 -8.46
N LEU A 107 -0.06 -5.61 -8.78
CA LEU A 107 0.98 -5.36 -7.79
C LEU A 107 0.79 -4.01 -7.07
N TRP A 108 0.36 -2.98 -7.79
CA TRP A 108 0.08 -1.68 -7.21
C TRP A 108 -1.18 -1.65 -6.35
N THR A 109 -2.24 -2.36 -6.74
CA THR A 109 -3.42 -2.58 -5.90
C THR A 109 -3.04 -3.29 -4.60
N ASP A 110 -2.22 -4.34 -4.69
CA ASP A 110 -1.72 -5.08 -3.52
C ASP A 110 -0.89 -4.17 -2.59
N TRP A 111 -0.07 -3.27 -3.15
CA TRP A 111 0.66 -2.25 -2.39
C TRP A 111 -0.28 -1.25 -1.69
N ALA A 112 -1.28 -0.70 -2.39
CA ALA A 112 -2.23 0.26 -1.81
C ALA A 112 -3.05 -0.35 -0.66
N LEU A 113 -3.45 -1.62 -0.80
CA LEU A 113 -4.09 -2.39 0.26
C LEU A 113 -3.17 -2.62 1.47
N ALA A 114 -1.88 -2.85 1.22
CA ALA A 114 -0.87 -2.98 2.27
C ALA A 114 -0.61 -1.64 3.00
N ALA A 115 -0.66 -0.52 2.27
CA ALA A 115 -0.42 0.82 2.79
C ALA A 115 -1.63 1.40 3.57
N THR A 116 -2.82 0.81 3.44
CA THR A 116 -4.04 1.18 4.17
C THR A 116 -4.34 0.22 5.34
N THR A 117 -5.37 0.44 6.16
CA THR A 117 -5.67 -0.24 7.45
C THR A 117 -5.86 -1.78 7.43
N ARG A 118 -5.51 -2.46 6.32
CA ARG A 118 -5.49 -3.92 6.14
C ARG A 118 -4.07 -4.53 6.13
N GLN A 119 -3.04 -3.74 6.46
CA GLN A 119 -1.62 -4.08 6.65
C GLN A 119 -1.26 -5.57 6.77
N LYS A 120 -1.76 -6.31 7.77
CA LYS A 120 -1.37 -7.72 7.98
C LYS A 120 -1.83 -8.69 6.88
N ALA A 121 -2.93 -8.40 6.17
CA ALA A 121 -3.43 -9.29 5.12
C ALA A 121 -2.45 -9.42 3.95
N ALA A 122 -1.75 -8.33 3.60
CA ALA A 122 -0.76 -8.33 2.53
C ALA A 122 0.44 -9.25 2.81
N LEU A 123 0.83 -9.43 4.08
CA LEU A 123 1.93 -10.34 4.46
C LEU A 123 1.63 -11.79 4.07
N TYR A 124 0.36 -12.21 4.14
CA TYR A 124 -0.07 -13.55 3.75
C TYR A 124 -0.08 -13.77 2.24
N HIS A 125 0.11 -12.73 1.43
CA HIS A 125 0.25 -12.84 -0.03
C HIS A 125 1.69 -12.60 -0.50
N LEU A 126 2.36 -11.60 0.07
CA LEU A 126 3.71 -11.19 -0.34
C LEU A 126 4.79 -12.18 0.08
N LEU A 127 4.73 -12.72 1.30
CA LEU A 127 5.76 -13.65 1.78
C LEU A 127 5.70 -15.01 1.07
N PRO A 128 4.52 -15.63 0.83
CA PRO A 128 4.45 -16.83 0.01
C PRO A 128 4.91 -16.61 -1.43
N LEU A 129 4.52 -15.49 -2.06
CA LEU A 129 5.01 -15.16 -3.40
C LEU A 129 6.55 -15.06 -3.43
N ALA A 130 7.13 -14.35 -2.45
CA ALA A 130 8.57 -14.23 -2.36
C ALA A 130 9.24 -15.59 -2.15
N GLU A 131 8.66 -16.47 -1.35
CA GLU A 131 9.12 -17.85 -1.14
C GLU A 131 9.12 -18.67 -2.43
N ASP A 132 8.02 -18.62 -3.18
CA ASP A 132 7.85 -19.39 -4.40
C ASP A 132 8.84 -18.97 -5.49
N VAL A 133 9.23 -17.69 -5.52
CA VAL A 133 10.07 -17.14 -6.60
C VAL A 133 11.49 -16.77 -6.17
N VAL A 134 11.89 -17.06 -4.92
CA VAL A 134 13.19 -16.64 -4.36
C VAL A 134 14.39 -17.16 -5.17
N GLN A 135 14.26 -18.35 -5.77
CA GLN A 135 15.31 -18.97 -6.59
C GLN A 135 15.23 -18.51 -8.05
N ASP A 136 14.03 -18.45 -8.62
CA ASP A 136 13.83 -18.28 -10.06
C ASP A 136 13.73 -16.81 -10.50
N ALA A 137 13.26 -15.92 -9.61
CA ALA A 137 13.08 -14.50 -9.90
C ALA A 137 13.50 -13.62 -8.69
N PRO A 138 14.81 -13.54 -8.38
CA PRO A 138 15.31 -12.88 -7.17
C PRO A 138 15.00 -11.38 -7.09
N VAL A 139 14.88 -10.68 -8.23
CA VAL A 139 14.46 -9.26 -8.25
C VAL A 139 13.00 -9.10 -7.83
N THR A 140 12.12 -10.00 -8.31
CA THR A 140 10.70 -10.02 -7.94
C THR A 140 10.53 -10.40 -6.47
N ALA A 141 11.26 -11.41 -6.00
CA ALA A 141 11.27 -11.79 -4.60
C ALA A 141 11.77 -10.65 -3.70
N LEU A 142 12.85 -9.94 -4.07
CA LEU A 142 13.32 -8.77 -3.33
C LEU A 142 12.24 -7.67 -3.29
N THR A 143 11.55 -7.42 -4.40
CA THR A 143 10.47 -6.42 -4.46
C THR A 143 9.31 -6.79 -3.52
N ALA A 144 8.87 -8.05 -3.55
CA ALA A 144 7.82 -8.56 -2.66
C ALA A 144 8.22 -8.45 -1.17
N VAL A 145 9.46 -8.81 -0.84
CA VAL A 145 10.02 -8.66 0.51
C VAL A 145 10.13 -7.19 0.90
N GLY A 146 10.55 -6.30 -0.01
CA GLY A 146 10.62 -4.85 0.21
C GLY A 146 9.27 -4.23 0.56
N HIS A 147 8.20 -4.65 -0.12
CA HIS A 147 6.84 -4.25 0.20
C HIS A 147 6.39 -4.79 1.57
N ALA A 148 6.71 -6.06 1.88
CA ALA A 148 6.42 -6.64 3.19
C ALA A 148 7.20 -5.96 4.32
N ALA A 149 8.42 -5.47 4.07
CA ALA A 149 9.30 -4.90 5.08
C ALA A 149 8.71 -3.65 5.73
N PHE A 150 8.04 -2.80 4.97
CA PHE A 150 7.32 -1.63 5.51
C PHE A 150 6.21 -2.06 6.50
N VAL A 151 5.46 -3.09 6.14
CA VAL A 151 4.36 -3.62 6.96
C VAL A 151 4.90 -4.30 8.22
N VAL A 152 5.96 -5.10 8.10
CA VAL A 152 6.59 -5.77 9.26
C VAL A 152 7.20 -4.75 10.22
N TYR A 153 7.84 -3.70 9.69
CA TYR A 153 8.40 -2.62 10.50
C TYR A 153 7.32 -1.88 11.29
N SER A 154 6.21 -1.51 10.63
CA SER A 154 5.12 -0.76 11.25
C SER A 154 4.24 -1.59 12.19
N THR A 155 4.03 -2.88 11.90
CA THR A 155 3.18 -3.76 12.72
C THR A 155 3.92 -4.46 13.86
N GLY A 156 5.26 -4.53 13.80
CA GLY A 156 6.08 -5.22 14.80
C GLY A 156 5.96 -6.75 14.77
N ASP A 157 5.44 -7.35 13.70
CA ASP A 157 5.17 -8.80 13.63
C ASP A 157 6.47 -9.64 13.55
N ASP A 158 6.86 -10.24 14.67
CA ASP A 158 8.11 -11.01 14.81
C ASP A 158 8.12 -12.34 14.01
N ILE A 159 6.95 -12.90 13.66
CA ILE A 159 6.87 -14.13 12.86
C ILE A 159 7.19 -13.78 11.41
N CYS A 160 6.48 -12.78 10.87
CA CYS A 160 6.69 -12.31 9.50
C CYS A 160 8.10 -11.72 9.34
N ARG A 161 8.65 -11.06 10.38
CA ARG A 161 10.03 -10.57 10.38
C ARG A 161 11.06 -11.69 10.20
N ARG A 162 10.90 -12.80 10.92
CA ARG A 162 11.83 -13.94 10.79
C ARG A 162 11.77 -14.56 9.39
N GLN A 163 10.57 -14.80 8.88
CA GLN A 163 10.38 -15.31 7.51
C GLN A 163 11.04 -14.40 6.46
N MET A 164 10.89 -13.09 6.63
CA MET A 164 11.50 -12.10 5.73
C MET A 164 13.03 -12.09 5.81
N ILE A 165 13.60 -12.21 7.01
CA ILE A 165 15.06 -12.33 7.20
C ILE A 165 15.59 -13.61 6.52
N ASP A 166 14.87 -14.73 6.65
CA ASP A 166 15.25 -16.01 6.04
C ASP A 166 15.18 -15.97 4.51
N LEU A 167 14.20 -15.27 3.94
CA LEU A 167 14.11 -14.97 2.51
C LEU A 167 15.28 -14.10 2.03
N LEU A 168 15.57 -13.01 2.76
CA LEU A 168 16.67 -12.10 2.44
C LEU A 168 18.05 -12.74 2.52
N ALA A 169 18.23 -13.77 3.35
CA ALA A 169 19.46 -14.54 3.43
C ALA A 169 19.70 -15.42 2.20
N ARG A 170 18.64 -15.78 1.46
CA ARG A 170 18.71 -16.59 0.23
C ARG A 170 18.83 -15.75 -1.04
N LEU A 171 18.50 -14.47 -0.97
CA LEU A 171 18.59 -13.56 -2.12
C LEU A 171 20.03 -13.09 -2.38
N PRO A 172 20.48 -13.06 -3.65
CA PRO A 172 21.74 -12.42 -4.03
C PRO A 172 21.81 -10.97 -3.55
N LEU A 173 22.99 -10.52 -3.11
CA LEU A 173 23.20 -9.16 -2.60
C LEU A 173 23.15 -8.10 -3.70
N ASP A 174 23.29 -8.51 -4.96
CA ASP A 174 23.24 -7.70 -6.17
C ASP A 174 21.89 -7.80 -6.90
N ALA A 175 20.91 -8.52 -6.35
CA ALA A 175 19.56 -8.54 -6.90
C ALA A 175 18.91 -7.15 -6.80
N GLY A 176 18.27 -6.70 -7.87
CA GLY A 176 17.53 -5.44 -7.91
C GLY A 176 18.42 -4.21 -7.81
N ARG A 177 17.86 -3.08 -7.38
CA ARG A 177 18.60 -1.83 -7.21
C ARG A 177 19.20 -1.78 -5.81
N ASP A 178 20.34 -1.13 -5.70
CA ASP A 178 21.11 -1.07 -4.47
C ASP A 178 20.35 -0.40 -3.31
N PHE A 179 19.59 0.66 -3.58
CA PHE A 179 18.76 1.33 -2.57
C PHE A 179 17.57 0.46 -2.12
N ASP A 180 17.03 -0.41 -3.00
CA ASP A 180 15.96 -1.36 -2.65
C ASP A 180 16.50 -2.44 -1.70
N GLN A 181 17.73 -2.94 -1.94
CA GLN A 181 18.44 -3.85 -1.03
C GLN A 181 18.68 -3.22 0.34
N VAL A 182 19.22 -1.99 0.36
CA VAL A 182 19.55 -1.26 1.58
C VAL A 182 18.30 -1.05 2.43
N TRP A 183 17.24 -0.50 1.84
CA TRP A 183 15.99 -0.26 2.54
C TRP A 183 15.37 -1.54 3.08
N THR A 184 15.25 -2.56 2.23
CA THR A 184 14.59 -3.82 2.60
C THR A 184 15.32 -4.49 3.76
N ARG A 185 16.65 -4.56 3.72
CA ARG A 185 17.45 -5.18 4.80
C ARG A 185 17.44 -4.34 6.08
N ALA A 186 17.56 -3.01 5.98
CA ALA A 186 17.46 -2.12 7.14
C ALA A 186 16.11 -2.27 7.86
N SER A 187 15.02 -2.29 7.10
CA SER A 187 13.65 -2.39 7.61
C SER A 187 13.33 -3.78 8.20
N SER A 188 13.97 -4.82 7.68
CA SER A 188 13.77 -6.21 8.10
C SER A 188 14.52 -6.56 9.38
N GLY A 189 15.70 -5.97 9.58
CA GLY A 189 16.57 -6.25 10.72
C GLY A 189 17.20 -5.00 11.33
N PRO A 190 16.40 -4.02 11.82
CA PRO A 190 16.92 -2.72 12.27
C PRO A 190 18.02 -2.82 13.32
N PHE A 191 17.96 -3.86 14.18
CA PHE A 191 18.92 -4.06 15.26
C PHE A 191 19.96 -5.15 14.96
N GLY A 192 19.64 -6.11 14.09
CA GLY A 192 20.49 -7.29 13.81
C GLY A 192 21.29 -7.21 12.52
N ALA A 193 20.85 -6.40 11.55
CA ALA A 193 21.47 -6.25 10.23
C ALA A 193 22.28 -4.95 10.09
N ARG A 194 22.47 -4.19 11.17
CA ARG A 194 23.10 -2.86 11.10
C ARG A 194 24.49 -2.91 10.47
N GLU A 195 25.37 -3.77 10.98
CA GLU A 195 26.74 -3.86 10.49
C GLU A 195 26.81 -4.30 9.02
N SER A 196 25.91 -5.19 8.59
CA SER A 196 25.87 -5.68 7.21
C SER A 196 25.24 -4.70 6.22
N VAL A 197 24.49 -3.70 6.69
CA VAL A 197 23.79 -2.71 5.82
C VAL A 197 24.48 -1.35 5.79
N LEU A 198 25.32 -1.00 6.78
CA LEU A 198 25.98 0.31 6.84
C LEU A 198 26.91 0.59 5.65
N GLU A 199 27.76 -0.37 5.26
CA GLU A 199 28.66 -0.20 4.11
C GLU A 199 27.88 -0.11 2.77
N PRO A 200 26.90 -0.99 2.49
CA PRO A 200 26.01 -0.82 1.34
C PRO A 200 25.28 0.53 1.31
N LEU A 201 24.77 1.01 2.45
CA LEU A 201 24.12 2.32 2.56
C LEU A 201 25.07 3.45 2.21
N ARG A 202 26.30 3.46 2.76
CA ARG A 202 27.32 4.47 2.46
C ARG A 202 27.69 4.47 0.97
N LYS A 203 27.90 3.28 0.39
CA LYS A 203 28.20 3.12 -1.03
C LYS A 203 27.05 3.64 -1.90
N SER A 204 25.81 3.33 -1.53
CA SER A 204 24.63 3.77 -2.26
C SER A 204 24.46 5.30 -2.20
N LEU A 205 24.71 5.91 -1.04
CA LEU A 205 24.67 7.36 -0.82
C LEU A 205 25.80 8.14 -1.53
N ALA A 206 26.90 7.48 -1.90
CA ALA A 206 28.04 8.14 -2.55
C ALA A 206 27.80 8.45 -4.04
N ASP A 207 26.71 7.93 -4.63
CA ASP A 207 26.33 8.23 -6.01
C ASP A 207 25.81 9.68 -6.13
N PRO A 208 26.49 10.55 -6.90
CA PRO A 208 26.11 11.95 -7.05
C PRO A 208 24.87 12.16 -7.91
N ASP A 209 24.49 11.18 -8.74
CA ASP A 209 23.36 11.29 -9.69
C ASP A 209 22.02 10.85 -9.07
N ARG A 210 21.99 10.64 -7.75
CA ARG A 210 20.80 10.20 -7.03
C ARG A 210 19.64 11.17 -7.18
N HIS A 211 18.50 10.60 -7.55
CA HIS A 211 17.25 11.34 -7.50
C HIS A 211 16.72 11.46 -6.07
N VAL A 212 15.97 12.54 -5.81
CA VAL A 212 15.38 12.86 -4.50
C VAL A 212 14.66 11.65 -3.88
N TYR A 213 13.93 10.87 -4.68
CA TYR A 213 13.22 9.67 -4.22
C TYR A 213 14.16 8.62 -3.61
N GLN A 214 15.27 8.35 -4.30
CA GLN A 214 16.26 7.37 -3.86
C GLN A 214 16.92 7.84 -2.56
N LEU A 215 17.20 9.13 -2.45
CA LEU A 215 17.70 9.74 -1.22
C LEU A 215 16.69 9.65 -0.07
N THR A 216 15.39 9.78 -0.33
CA THR A 216 14.34 9.57 0.68
C THR A 216 14.35 8.14 1.20
N ILE A 217 14.46 7.15 0.31
CA ILE A 217 14.55 5.73 0.70
C ILE A 217 15.79 5.48 1.56
N LEU A 218 16.97 5.92 1.09
CA LEU A 218 18.22 5.72 1.80
C LEU A 218 18.27 6.47 3.13
N GLY A 219 17.67 7.67 3.20
CA GLY A 219 17.48 8.43 4.43
C GLY A 219 16.55 7.72 5.41
N GLY A 220 15.46 7.12 4.93
CA GLY A 220 14.60 6.26 5.72
C GLY A 220 15.34 5.05 6.28
N ALA A 221 16.16 4.39 5.45
CA ALA A 221 17.00 3.27 5.89
C ALA A 221 18.01 3.71 6.96
N ALA A 222 18.66 4.86 6.77
CA ALA A 222 19.57 5.44 7.75
C ALA A 222 18.86 5.74 9.08
N TRP A 223 17.66 6.31 9.04
CA TRP A 223 16.84 6.59 10.22
C TRP A 223 16.45 5.30 10.95
N VAL A 224 16.04 4.26 10.24
CA VAL A 224 15.73 2.94 10.81
C VAL A 224 16.95 2.32 11.50
N LEU A 225 18.14 2.46 10.90
CA LEU A 225 19.41 1.98 11.49
C LEU A 225 19.92 2.83 12.66
N ASP A 226 19.51 4.10 12.72
CA ASP A 226 19.82 5.02 13.82
C ASP A 226 18.90 4.82 15.04
N GLY A 227 17.72 4.23 14.82
CA GLY A 227 16.77 3.82 15.86
C GLY A 227 17.42 3.09 17.05
N HIS A 228 17.19 3.63 18.24
CA HIS A 228 18.01 3.45 19.44
C HIS A 228 18.25 2.03 19.96
N ARG A 229 19.46 1.84 20.51
CA ARG A 229 19.94 0.75 21.39
C ARG A 229 19.21 0.63 22.75
N HIS A 230 17.88 0.73 22.81
CA HIS A 230 17.13 0.49 24.05
C HIS A 230 16.51 -0.92 24.07
N PRO A 231 16.62 -1.69 25.16
CA PRO A 231 16.01 -3.00 25.26
C PRO A 231 14.50 -2.85 25.15
N ALA A 232 13.89 -3.58 24.23
CA ALA A 232 12.43 -3.63 24.06
C ALA A 232 11.74 -3.83 25.43
N PRO A 233 10.60 -3.17 25.70
CA PRO A 233 9.79 -3.55 26.84
C PRO A 233 9.39 -5.02 26.60
N ARG A 234 9.85 -5.89 27.51
CA ARG A 234 9.41 -7.29 27.54
C ARG A 234 7.89 -7.28 27.57
N HIS A 235 7.24 -7.58 26.44
CA HIS A 235 5.85 -7.96 26.44
C HIS A 235 5.76 -9.19 27.33
N ARG A 236 5.26 -9.00 28.56
CA ARG A 236 4.91 -10.10 29.44
C ARG A 236 3.98 -11.00 28.66
N HIS A 237 4.49 -12.17 28.27
CA HIS A 237 3.66 -13.34 28.02
C HIS A 237 2.64 -13.44 29.14
N GLY A 238 1.36 -13.45 28.76
CA GLY A 238 0.29 -13.83 29.66
C GLY A 238 0.57 -15.23 30.17
N ALA A 239 1.03 -15.33 31.42
CA ALA A 239 0.92 -16.55 32.19
C ALA A 239 -0.58 -16.87 32.38
N PRO A 240 -0.95 -18.16 32.41
CA PRO A 240 -2.33 -18.58 32.34
C PRO A 240 -3.04 -18.25 33.64
N ALA A 241 -4.09 -17.43 33.56
CA ALA A 241 -4.99 -17.21 34.68
C ALA A 241 -5.87 -18.46 34.84
N GLY A 242 -5.39 -19.44 35.59
CA GLY A 242 -6.26 -20.38 36.28
C GLY A 242 -7.15 -19.59 37.24
N ARG A 243 -8.47 -19.71 37.09
CA ARG A 243 -9.39 -19.38 38.17
C ARG A 243 -10.43 -20.47 38.32
N HIS A 244 -10.30 -21.12 39.48
CA HIS A 244 -11.31 -21.87 40.16
C HIS A 244 -12.66 -21.13 40.19
N ASP A 245 -13.66 -21.92 39.82
CA ASP A 245 -15.03 -21.95 40.28
C ASP A 245 -15.44 -21.11 41.52
N ARG A 246 -16.55 -20.41 41.28
CA ARG A 246 -17.75 -20.25 42.13
C ARG A 246 -17.99 -18.98 42.96
N PRO A 247 -19.29 -18.63 43.14
CA PRO A 247 -19.82 -17.29 42.88
C PRO A 247 -20.37 -16.62 44.15
N PHE A 248 -20.72 -15.33 44.10
CA PHE A 248 -21.85 -14.80 44.88
C PHE A 248 -22.34 -13.41 44.39
N GLN A 249 -23.65 -13.39 44.07
CA GLN A 249 -24.67 -12.36 44.25
C GLN A 249 -24.41 -10.87 43.93
N ARG A 250 -25.27 -10.31 43.06
CA ARG A 250 -25.64 -8.88 43.10
C ARG A 250 -27.12 -8.74 43.42
N HIS A 251 -27.36 -8.00 44.49
CA HIS A 251 -28.66 -7.48 44.92
C HIS A 251 -29.19 -6.42 43.95
N ALA A 252 -30.51 -6.40 43.87
CA ALA A 252 -31.35 -5.45 43.16
C ALA A 252 -31.33 -4.04 43.79
N GLY A 253 -31.51 -3.02 42.94
CA GLY A 253 -31.89 -1.67 43.31
C GLY A 253 -33.09 -1.24 42.45
N ALA A 254 -34.20 -0.93 43.12
CA ALA A 254 -35.52 -0.70 42.55
C ALA A 254 -35.73 0.72 42.01
N GLY A 255 -36.47 0.83 40.91
CA GLY A 255 -37.13 2.04 40.42
C GLY A 255 -38.63 1.99 40.71
N THR A 256 -39.17 3.12 41.15
CA THR A 256 -40.52 3.38 41.67
C THR A 256 -41.64 3.40 40.62
N GLY A 257 -42.85 2.93 40.99
CA GLY A 257 -44.09 3.60 40.60
C GLY A 257 -45.27 2.77 40.06
N ARG A 258 -46.32 2.66 40.90
CA ARG A 258 -47.79 2.60 40.62
C ARG A 258 -48.45 1.31 40.06
N GLY A 259 -49.33 0.75 40.90
CA GLY A 259 -50.75 0.49 40.58
C GLY A 259 -51.16 -0.95 40.21
N PRO A 260 -52.10 -1.60 40.94
CA PRO A 260 -52.49 -3.00 40.69
C PRO A 260 -53.86 -3.15 40.02
N VAL A 261 -54.00 -3.99 38.98
CA VAL A 261 -55.31 -4.60 38.61
C VAL A 261 -55.15 -6.02 38.02
N ARG A 262 -55.70 -6.98 38.76
CA ARG A 262 -56.33 -8.27 38.41
C ARG A 262 -56.11 -8.90 37.02
N GLY A 263 -55.44 -10.06 37.07
CA GLY A 263 -55.80 -11.38 36.54
C GLY A 263 -56.75 -11.55 35.35
N ARG A 264 -56.27 -12.27 34.32
CA ARG A 264 -56.98 -13.42 33.74
C ARG A 264 -56.01 -14.36 33.01
N ARG A 265 -56.08 -15.65 33.35
CA ARG A 265 -55.49 -16.76 32.58
C ARG A 265 -56.24 -16.92 31.25
N VAL A 266 -55.52 -17.15 30.16
CA VAL A 266 -55.99 -18.02 29.06
C VAL A 266 -54.79 -18.82 28.53
N ARG A 267 -54.93 -20.14 28.57
CA ARG A 267 -54.08 -21.15 27.90
C ARG A 267 -54.32 -21.12 26.39
N SER A 268 -53.34 -21.65 25.64
CA SER A 268 -53.41 -22.41 24.35
C SER A 268 -52.32 -21.87 23.43
N GLY A 269 -51.39 -22.62 22.86
CA GLY A 269 -51.35 -24.05 22.54
C GLY A 269 -51.17 -24.20 21.02
N VAL A 270 -50.16 -25.00 20.62
CA VAL A 270 -49.99 -25.61 19.28
C VAL A 270 -49.47 -24.65 18.19
N GLY A 271 -48.53 -25.00 17.31
CA GLY A 271 -47.77 -26.22 17.05
C GLY A 271 -46.88 -25.98 15.82
N LEU A 272 -45.66 -26.52 15.83
CA LEU A 272 -44.69 -26.42 14.75
C LEU A 272 -44.97 -27.51 13.70
N GLY A 273 -45.31 -27.11 12.48
CA GLY A 273 -45.42 -27.97 11.30
C GLY A 273 -44.24 -27.78 10.34
N ARG A 274 -43.52 -28.88 10.07
CA ARG A 274 -42.44 -28.99 9.07
C ARG A 274 -43.02 -29.05 7.64
N GLY A 275 -42.29 -28.50 6.66
CA GLY A 275 -42.50 -28.77 5.23
C GLY A 275 -41.19 -28.66 4.45
N ARG A 276 -40.77 -29.76 3.83
CA ARG A 276 -39.60 -29.90 2.92
C ARG A 276 -39.88 -29.24 1.55
N PRO A 277 -38.84 -28.88 0.78
CA PRO A 277 -38.99 -28.35 -0.57
C PRO A 277 -39.10 -29.47 -1.63
N ALA A 278 -39.87 -29.19 -2.69
CA ALA A 278 -39.94 -29.97 -3.91
C ALA A 278 -39.22 -29.24 -5.07
N ASP A 279 -38.76 -30.06 -5.99
CA ASP A 279 -37.78 -29.87 -7.05
C ASP A 279 -38.38 -29.34 -8.39
N ARG A 280 -37.47 -28.92 -9.30
CA ARG A 280 -37.62 -28.63 -10.75
C ARG A 280 -38.16 -27.23 -11.11
N ARG A 281 -37.55 -26.47 -12.04
CA ARG A 281 -36.87 -26.81 -13.31
C ARG A 281 -35.67 -25.92 -13.60
#